data_AF-A0A258ALD3-F1
#
_entry.id   AF-A0A258ALD3-F1
#
_cell.length_a   1.000
_cell.length_b   1.000
_cell.length_c   1.000
_cell.angle_alpha   90.00
_cell.angle_beta   90.00
_cell.angle_gamma   90.00
#
_symmetry.space_group_name_H-M   'P 1'
#
loop_
_entity.id
_entity.type
_entity.pdbx_description
1 polymer ?
#
loop_
_entity_poly.entity_id
_entity_poly.type
_entity_poly.pdbx_seq_one_letter_code
_entity_poly.pdbx_strand_id
1 'polypeptide(L)'
;MNITLVAVMNLPSAVRSLLVVGLLALTSAAHAGTFSFSPWTGDSSTNIGTRTLWAQHYGSSATATVNGVSVTGVTGAPVSTAQVDVSGVNSTFNGDSNNLTALGGSGSGLIAQNFMYNGSPATVTLKGLTSGLSYTVSILSVGFDPSAGVRVQTFASGSDSLSVDQDFYGNKNGIRVDYTFTASATTQAITITPQSAGYTYHIYAITLQTALVTLAASDASGASSFAAAGQWNAGSTPSSGNAYATGANTLRTTNVAGTAQTFAGASLSIDSGGSLAMNTDGLITVNNLTLNGGTIAQAGTQATATLQGTNMTVAANSSLDAQNSGRTLIIQSAIGGSAGLTIQSTGSAGGVVQFTAANTYTGATTINSGGTLQIGAGSTTGSLSTSSAIT
;
A
#
# COMPACT_ATOMS: atom_id res chain seq x y z
N MET A 1 -3.26 -23.53 7.14
CA MET A 1 -3.72 -24.64 7.99
C MET A 1 -5.13 -24.98 7.53
N ASN A 2 -5.30 -26.08 6.78
CA ASN A 2 -6.59 -26.45 6.21
C ASN A 2 -7.44 -27.16 7.27
N ILE A 3 -8.62 -26.64 7.57
CA ILE A 3 -9.61 -27.32 8.42
C ILE A 3 -10.57 -28.05 7.49
N THR A 4 -10.46 -29.38 7.44
CA THR A 4 -11.44 -30.24 6.77
C THR A 4 -12.54 -30.58 7.77
N LEU A 5 -13.73 -30.00 7.62
CA LEU A 5 -14.91 -30.42 8.38
C LEU A 5 -15.55 -31.62 7.66
N VAL A 6 -15.43 -32.83 8.22
CA VAL A 6 -16.20 -34.00 7.77
C VAL A 6 -17.42 -34.14 8.66
N ALA A 7 -18.59 -33.72 8.18
CA ALA A 7 -19.86 -34.06 8.82
C ALA A 7 -20.30 -35.45 8.33
N VAL A 8 -20.19 -36.47 9.19
CA VAL A 8 -20.75 -37.81 8.94
C VAL A 8 -22.16 -37.85 9.53
N MET A 9 -23.18 -37.78 8.68
CA MET A 9 -24.57 -38.09 9.05
C MET A 9 -24.90 -39.49 8.51
N ASN A 10 -25.10 -40.47 9.41
CA ASN A 10 -25.59 -41.79 9.04
C ASN A 10 -27.09 -41.69 8.71
N LEU A 11 -27.45 -41.88 7.44
CA LEU A 11 -28.85 -42.01 7.01
C LEU A 11 -29.14 -43.46 6.57
N PRO A 12 -30.32 -44.03 6.91
CA PRO A 12 -30.68 -45.40 6.54
C PRO A 12 -30.89 -45.56 5.04
N SER A 13 -30.60 -46.76 4.57
CA SER A 13 -30.62 -47.19 3.16
C SER A 13 -32.03 -47.25 2.57
N ALA A 14 -32.48 -46.14 1.96
CA ALA A 14 -33.30 -46.09 0.75
C ALA A 14 -33.64 -44.63 0.43
N VAL A 15 -32.91 -44.05 -0.53
CA VAL A 15 -33.31 -42.99 -1.48
C VAL A 15 -32.00 -42.56 -2.15
N ARG A 16 -31.89 -42.76 -3.47
CA ARG A 16 -30.79 -42.22 -4.27
C ARG A 16 -30.97 -40.70 -4.36
N SER A 17 -30.45 -39.97 -3.38
CA SER A 17 -30.31 -38.52 -3.47
C SER A 17 -28.96 -38.20 -4.11
N LEU A 18 -29.03 -37.61 -5.30
CA LEU A 18 -27.92 -36.96 -5.98
C LEU A 18 -27.36 -35.87 -5.04
N LEU A 19 -26.22 -36.13 -4.40
CA LEU A 19 -25.51 -35.11 -3.64
C LEU A 19 -24.83 -34.18 -4.65
N VAL A 20 -25.50 -33.08 -5.00
CA VAL A 20 -24.83 -31.93 -5.61
C VAL A 20 -23.92 -31.37 -4.52
N VAL A 21 -22.63 -31.71 -4.59
CA VAL A 21 -21.60 -30.97 -3.84
C VAL A 21 -21.53 -29.60 -4.51
N GLY A 22 -22.41 -28.69 -4.06
CA GLY A 22 -22.24 -27.28 -4.32
C GLY A 22 -20.89 -26.91 -3.75
N LEU A 23 -19.95 -26.57 -4.61
CA LEU A 23 -18.77 -25.83 -4.22
C LEU A 23 -19.28 -24.54 -3.59
N LEU A 24 -19.41 -24.52 -2.26
CA LEU A 24 -19.43 -23.26 -1.54
C LEU A 24 -18.06 -22.68 -1.83
N ALA A 25 -17.98 -21.84 -2.85
CA ALA A 25 -17.08 -20.71 -2.78
C ALA A 25 -17.52 -19.98 -1.50
N LEU A 26 -16.86 -20.28 -0.38
CA LEU A 26 -16.62 -19.23 0.58
C LEU A 26 -15.85 -18.21 -0.26
N THR A 27 -16.57 -17.24 -0.81
CA THR A 27 -15.99 -15.93 -0.94
C THR A 27 -15.50 -15.66 0.48
N SER A 28 -14.20 -15.79 0.70
CA SER A 28 -13.60 -15.03 1.79
C SER A 28 -14.14 -13.63 1.53
N ALA A 29 -15.00 -13.14 2.43
CA ALA A 29 -15.26 -11.72 2.45
C ALA A 29 -13.86 -11.11 2.43
N ALA A 30 -13.52 -10.46 1.32
CA ALA A 30 -12.25 -9.78 1.21
C ALA A 30 -12.14 -8.93 2.46
N HIS A 31 -11.12 -9.18 3.28
CA HIS A 31 -10.91 -8.45 4.54
C HIS A 31 -11.04 -6.96 4.23
N ALA A 32 -11.95 -6.24 4.90
CA ALA A 32 -12.30 -4.88 4.51
C ALA A 32 -11.19 -3.87 4.89
N GLY A 33 -10.46 -4.17 5.96
CA GLY A 33 -9.24 -3.49 6.35
C GLY A 33 -8.47 -4.23 7.44
N THR A 34 -7.35 -3.64 7.86
CA THR A 34 -6.44 -4.18 8.87
C THR A 34 -6.12 -3.11 9.89
N PHE A 35 -6.38 -3.40 11.16
CA PHE A 35 -5.94 -2.60 12.29
C PHE A 35 -4.51 -2.98 12.72
N SER A 36 -3.75 -2.01 13.18
CA SER A 36 -2.48 -2.22 13.88
C SER A 36 -2.21 -1.07 14.84
N PHE A 37 -1.25 -1.23 15.74
CA PHE A 37 -0.74 -0.10 16.53
C PHE A 37 0.78 -0.12 16.61
N SER A 38 1.36 1.05 16.85
CA SER A 38 2.80 1.31 16.87
C SER A 38 3.11 2.41 17.88
N PRO A 39 4.37 2.52 18.37
CA PRO A 39 4.74 3.65 19.19
C PRO A 39 4.72 4.94 18.34
N TRP A 40 4.19 6.01 18.92
CA TRP A 40 4.39 7.37 18.43
C TRP A 40 5.46 8.01 19.31
N THR A 41 6.65 8.17 18.74
CA THR A 41 7.85 8.69 19.42
C THR A 41 8.24 10.09 18.94
N GLY A 42 7.70 10.56 17.81
CA GLY A 42 7.93 11.89 17.27
C GLY A 42 7.34 12.03 15.87
N ASP A 43 7.76 13.06 15.13
CA ASP A 43 7.20 13.39 13.82
C ASP A 43 7.34 12.25 12.81
N SER A 44 8.51 11.60 12.76
CA SER A 44 8.80 10.50 11.83
C SER A 44 7.95 9.25 12.07
N SER A 45 7.35 9.10 13.25
CA SER A 45 6.51 7.95 13.61
C SER A 45 5.01 8.27 13.59
N THR A 46 4.58 9.38 12.99
CA THR A 46 3.15 9.73 12.91
C THR A 46 2.44 9.13 11.70
N ASN A 47 3.20 8.65 10.70
CA ASN A 47 2.74 8.34 9.34
C ASN A 47 2.37 9.58 8.50
N ILE A 48 2.40 10.78 9.07
CA ILE A 48 2.14 12.03 8.33
C ILE A 48 3.29 12.32 7.37
N GLY A 49 2.98 12.59 6.10
CA GLY A 49 3.99 12.86 5.06
C GLY A 49 3.37 13.12 3.70
N THR A 50 4.09 12.78 2.63
CA THR A 50 3.72 13.12 1.24
C THR A 50 2.40 12.51 0.74
N ARG A 51 1.87 11.51 1.47
CA ARG A 51 0.63 10.78 1.11
C ARG A 51 -0.57 11.25 1.93
N THR A 52 -0.33 12.14 2.91
CA THR A 52 -1.37 12.69 3.78
C THR A 52 -2.33 13.56 2.98
N LEU A 53 -3.61 13.22 3.06
CA LEU A 53 -4.70 14.00 2.46
C LEU A 53 -5.11 15.14 3.39
N TRP A 54 -5.17 14.84 4.69
CA TRP A 54 -5.43 15.82 5.75
C TRP A 54 -4.99 15.26 7.10
N ALA A 55 -4.70 16.18 8.03
CA ALA A 55 -4.38 15.87 9.41
C ALA A 55 -4.98 16.93 10.33
N GLN A 56 -5.62 16.49 11.41
CA GLN A 56 -6.22 17.36 12.43
C GLN A 56 -5.80 16.91 13.82
N HIS A 57 -5.57 17.86 14.72
CA HIS A 57 -5.42 17.59 16.15
C HIS A 57 -6.47 18.36 16.95
N TYR A 58 -6.74 17.90 18.17
CA TYR A 58 -7.94 18.31 18.90
C TYR A 58 -7.64 19.05 20.20
N GLY A 59 -8.62 19.81 20.69
CA GLY A 59 -8.53 20.56 21.95
C GLY A 59 -7.71 21.85 21.89
N SER A 60 -7.27 22.29 20.71
CA SER A 60 -6.51 23.54 20.50
C SER A 60 -6.76 24.12 19.12
N SER A 61 -6.64 25.44 18.96
CA SER A 61 -6.69 26.13 17.66
C SER A 61 -5.31 26.36 17.04
N ALA A 62 -4.23 26.05 17.76
CA ALA A 62 -2.87 26.16 17.23
C ALA A 62 -2.69 25.17 16.07
N THR A 63 -1.94 25.53 15.03
CA THR A 63 -1.60 24.62 13.93
C THR A 63 -0.21 24.03 14.18
N ALA A 64 -0.11 22.71 14.11
CA ALA A 64 1.17 22.00 14.16
C ALA A 64 1.77 21.80 12.74
N THR A 65 3.07 21.53 12.67
CA THR A 65 3.74 21.09 11.43
C THR A 65 4.51 19.81 11.71
N VAL A 66 4.21 18.74 10.98
CA VAL A 66 4.82 17.41 11.13
C VAL A 66 5.32 16.94 9.78
N ASN A 67 6.62 16.64 9.66
CA ASN A 67 7.25 16.22 8.39
C ASN A 67 6.92 17.16 7.20
N GLY A 68 6.82 18.46 7.45
CA GLY A 68 6.46 19.47 6.46
C GLY A 68 4.96 19.58 6.13
N VAL A 69 4.10 18.74 6.73
CA VAL A 69 2.65 18.78 6.56
C VAL A 69 2.00 19.58 7.70
N SER A 70 1.08 20.47 7.35
CA SER A 70 0.27 21.20 8.34
C SER A 70 -0.76 20.26 8.98
N VAL A 71 -0.85 20.30 10.31
CA VAL A 71 -1.87 19.59 11.10
C VAL A 71 -2.73 20.63 11.79
N THR A 72 -3.97 20.78 11.32
CA THR A 72 -4.86 21.85 11.77
C THR A 72 -5.40 21.55 13.18
N GLY A 73 -5.32 22.53 14.08
CA GLY A 73 -5.96 22.46 15.39
C GLY A 73 -7.47 22.67 15.30
N VAL A 74 -8.24 21.80 15.96
CA VAL A 74 -9.69 21.90 16.09
C VAL A 74 -10.08 21.93 17.58
N THR A 75 -10.85 22.95 17.96
CA THR A 75 -11.28 23.15 19.36
C THR A 75 -12.61 22.47 19.67
N GLY A 76 -12.79 22.02 20.91
CA GLY A 76 -14.04 21.47 21.42
C GLY A 76 -14.24 19.96 21.16
N ALA A 77 -15.31 19.42 21.72
CA ALA A 77 -15.81 18.06 21.51
C ALA A 77 -17.34 18.05 21.67
N PRO A 78 -18.11 17.33 20.85
CA PRO A 78 -17.70 16.58 19.65
C PRO A 78 -17.24 17.52 18.52
N VAL A 79 -16.69 16.95 17.45
CA VAL A 79 -16.20 17.70 16.28
C VAL A 79 -16.93 17.26 15.02
N SER A 80 -17.28 18.22 14.18
CA SER A 80 -17.73 17.99 12.80
C SER A 80 -17.01 18.94 11.86
N THR A 81 -16.22 18.39 10.94
CA THR A 81 -15.48 19.14 9.91
C THR A 81 -15.86 18.66 8.51
N ALA A 82 -15.29 19.23 7.44
CA ALA A 82 -15.51 18.70 6.10
C ALA A 82 -14.94 17.27 5.93
N GLN A 83 -13.87 16.94 6.67
CA GLN A 83 -13.09 15.71 6.51
C GLN A 83 -13.52 14.57 7.43
N VAL A 84 -13.96 14.90 8.65
CA VAL A 84 -14.23 13.91 9.70
C VAL A 84 -15.27 14.42 10.69
N ASP A 85 -16.11 13.50 11.15
CA ASP A 85 -16.96 13.68 12.34
C ASP A 85 -16.43 12.81 13.47
N VAL A 86 -16.26 13.38 14.66
CA VAL A 86 -15.92 12.64 15.88
C VAL A 86 -17.03 12.86 16.89
N SER A 87 -17.83 11.81 17.10
CA SER A 87 -19.03 11.82 17.95
C SER A 87 -18.87 10.86 19.13
N GLY A 88 -19.82 10.90 20.08
CA GLY A 88 -19.75 10.11 21.32
C GLY A 88 -18.80 10.68 22.37
N VAL A 89 -17.79 11.46 21.98
CA VAL A 89 -16.95 12.27 22.86
C VAL A 89 -17.62 13.60 23.21
N ASN A 90 -17.48 14.08 24.44
CA ASN A 90 -18.13 15.31 24.92
C ASN A 90 -17.25 16.16 25.84
N SER A 91 -15.98 15.79 26.00
CA SER A 91 -15.06 16.46 26.90
C SER A 91 -13.71 16.70 26.23
N THR A 92 -13.04 17.79 26.61
CA THR A 92 -11.69 18.14 26.16
C THR A 92 -10.78 18.30 27.37
N PHE A 93 -9.56 17.80 27.27
CA PHE A 93 -8.50 18.02 28.24
C PHE A 93 -7.40 18.88 27.63
N ASN A 94 -6.81 19.77 28.43
CA ASN A 94 -5.79 20.70 28.01
C ASN A 94 -4.53 20.59 28.87
N GLY A 95 -3.37 20.68 28.22
CA GLY A 95 -2.07 20.72 28.90
C GLY A 95 -1.57 19.37 29.39
N ASP A 96 -1.84 18.28 28.65
CA ASP A 96 -1.28 16.98 29.00
C ASP A 96 0.23 16.96 28.85
N SER A 97 0.89 16.33 29.82
CA SER A 97 2.33 16.17 29.83
C SER A 97 2.71 14.97 28.97
N ASN A 98 3.58 15.17 27.98
CA ASN A 98 4.00 14.11 27.08
C ASN A 98 5.53 14.07 26.92
N ASN A 99 6.07 12.89 26.61
CA ASN A 99 7.50 12.71 26.35
C ASN A 99 7.90 13.10 24.90
N LEU A 100 6.94 13.46 24.05
CA LEU A 100 7.15 13.87 22.66
C LEU A 100 7.73 15.29 22.55
N THR A 101 7.41 16.16 23.51
CA THR A 101 7.87 17.56 23.56
C THR A 101 9.37 17.68 23.79
N ALA A 102 10.02 16.66 24.35
CA ALA A 102 11.47 16.60 24.56
C ALA A 102 12.28 16.58 23.24
N LEU A 103 11.62 16.41 22.08
CA LEU A 103 12.23 16.45 20.75
C LEU A 103 12.23 17.85 20.10
N GLY A 104 11.69 18.85 20.81
CA GLY A 104 11.59 20.24 20.35
C GLY A 104 10.40 20.49 19.42
N GLY A 105 9.54 21.44 19.77
CA GLY A 105 8.83 22.23 18.75
C GLY A 105 7.35 21.93 18.46
N SER A 106 6.88 22.60 17.40
CA SER A 106 5.52 22.80 16.92
C SER A 106 4.90 21.59 16.18
N GLY A 107 5.48 20.40 16.33
CA GLY A 107 5.04 19.16 15.66
C GLY A 107 4.31 18.23 16.62
N SER A 108 4.81 17.00 16.78
CA SER A 108 4.22 15.97 17.63
C SER A 108 4.06 16.39 19.09
N GLY A 109 5.03 17.12 19.64
CA GLY A 109 4.93 17.66 21.00
C GLY A 109 3.73 18.60 21.16
N LEU A 110 3.46 19.47 20.16
CA LEU A 110 2.32 20.37 20.17
C LEU A 110 0.98 19.61 20.10
N ILE A 111 0.90 18.63 19.19
CA ILE A 111 -0.27 17.77 18.99
C ILE A 111 -0.61 16.99 20.26
N ALA A 112 0.40 16.52 20.99
CA ALA A 112 0.28 15.67 22.17
C ALA A 112 -0.11 16.40 23.48
N GLN A 113 -0.56 17.65 23.44
CA GLN A 113 -0.90 18.43 24.64
C GLN A 113 -2.39 18.46 24.96
N ASN A 114 -3.26 18.16 24.00
CA ASN A 114 -4.71 18.33 24.17
C ASN A 114 -5.43 17.18 23.47
N PHE A 115 -6.58 16.77 24.02
CA PHE A 115 -7.33 15.64 23.48
C PHE A 115 -8.83 15.73 23.77
N MET A 116 -9.61 15.00 22.97
CA MET A 116 -11.03 14.72 23.25
C MET A 116 -11.17 13.37 23.96
N TYR A 117 -12.15 13.24 24.85
CA TYR A 117 -12.40 11.99 25.59
C TYR A 117 -13.88 11.84 26.02
N ASN A 118 -14.12 10.84 26.88
CA ASN A 118 -15.41 10.48 27.46
C ASN A 118 -16.41 9.85 26.46
N GLY A 119 -15.89 9.17 25.45
CA GLY A 119 -16.70 8.39 24.51
C GLY A 119 -16.85 6.92 24.91
N SER A 120 -18.09 6.41 24.86
CA SER A 120 -18.42 5.00 25.13
C SER A 120 -19.65 4.53 24.33
N PRO A 121 -19.51 4.24 23.03
CA PRO A 121 -18.30 4.38 22.22
C PRO A 121 -18.04 5.83 21.77
N ALA A 122 -16.78 6.15 21.48
CA ALA A 122 -16.46 7.24 20.55
C ALA A 122 -16.60 6.71 19.11
N THR A 123 -17.04 7.55 18.17
CA THR A 123 -17.15 7.18 16.75
C THR A 123 -16.46 8.22 15.88
N VAL A 124 -15.48 7.77 15.09
CA VAL A 124 -14.77 8.55 14.07
C VAL A 124 -15.34 8.18 12.70
N THR A 125 -16.00 9.12 12.04
CA THR A 125 -16.55 8.94 10.69
C THR A 125 -15.74 9.76 9.69
N LEU A 126 -14.91 9.07 8.90
CA LEU A 126 -14.16 9.64 7.80
C LEU A 126 -15.10 10.00 6.64
N LYS A 127 -14.83 11.10 5.95
CA LYS A 127 -15.64 11.60 4.83
C LYS A 127 -14.80 11.89 3.59
N GLY A 128 -15.48 12.02 2.45
CA GLY A 128 -14.84 12.36 1.17
C GLY A 128 -14.03 11.21 0.57
N LEU A 129 -14.34 9.97 0.95
CA LEU A 129 -13.66 8.80 0.42
C LEU A 129 -14.13 8.49 -1.00
N THR A 130 -13.24 7.93 -1.82
CA THR A 130 -13.57 7.41 -3.14
C THR A 130 -13.58 5.89 -3.10
N SER A 131 -14.69 5.28 -3.53
CA SER A 131 -14.85 3.82 -3.57
C SER A 131 -13.77 3.16 -4.44
N GLY A 132 -13.19 2.06 -3.96
CA GLY A 132 -12.11 1.34 -4.61
C GLY A 132 -10.70 1.90 -4.36
N LEU A 133 -10.57 3.05 -3.68
CA LEU A 133 -9.26 3.55 -3.23
C LEU A 133 -8.94 3.04 -1.83
N SER A 134 -7.67 2.77 -1.59
CA SER A 134 -7.16 2.33 -0.30
C SER A 134 -6.65 3.53 0.51
N TYR A 135 -6.96 3.55 1.79
CA TYR A 135 -6.60 4.61 2.73
C TYR A 135 -6.02 4.03 4.01
N THR A 136 -5.21 4.82 4.70
CA THR A 136 -4.83 4.56 6.10
C THR A 136 -5.28 5.74 6.93
N VAL A 137 -6.09 5.48 7.96
CA VAL A 137 -6.35 6.44 9.03
C VAL A 137 -5.43 6.12 10.21
N SER A 138 -4.84 7.16 10.80
CA SER A 138 -4.07 7.06 12.04
C SER A 138 -4.78 7.86 13.13
N ILE A 139 -5.05 7.22 14.27
CA ILE A 139 -5.63 7.82 15.47
C ILE A 139 -4.54 7.85 16.55
N LEU A 140 -4.09 9.05 16.90
CA LEU A 140 -2.98 9.27 17.83
C LEU A 140 -3.47 9.44 19.26
N SER A 141 -2.75 8.82 20.19
CA SER A 141 -2.95 9.00 21.62
C SER A 141 -1.65 8.97 22.42
N VAL A 142 -1.76 9.25 23.71
CA VAL A 142 -0.66 9.25 24.67
C VAL A 142 -1.12 8.46 25.89
N GLY A 143 -0.27 7.56 26.40
CA GLY A 143 -0.55 6.83 27.65
C GLY A 143 -0.82 7.82 28.79
N PHE A 144 -1.85 7.56 29.59
CA PHE A 144 -2.34 8.48 30.61
C PHE A 144 -2.28 7.87 32.01
N ASP A 145 -2.55 6.57 32.11
CA ASP A 145 -2.54 5.88 33.39
C ASP A 145 -1.12 5.42 33.77
N PRO A 146 -0.80 5.33 35.08
CA PRO A 146 0.54 4.95 35.53
C PRO A 146 0.92 3.51 35.17
N SER A 147 -0.05 2.66 34.85
CA SER A 147 0.13 1.24 34.55
C SER A 147 -0.62 0.84 33.29
N ALA A 148 0.01 -0.01 32.48
CA ALA A 148 -0.64 -0.66 31.34
C ALA A 148 -1.78 -1.61 31.78
N GLY A 149 -2.71 -1.87 30.86
CA GLY A 149 -3.83 -2.80 31.00
C GLY A 149 -5.11 -2.18 31.53
N VAL A 150 -5.11 -0.87 31.82
CA VAL A 150 -6.25 -0.19 32.45
C VAL A 150 -7.18 0.43 31.41
N ARG A 151 -6.63 1.06 30.36
CA ARG A 151 -7.39 1.75 29.32
C ARG A 151 -7.47 0.96 28.02
N VAL A 152 -7.91 -0.29 28.13
CA VAL A 152 -8.12 -1.16 26.95
C VAL A 152 -9.39 -0.77 26.21
N GLN A 153 -9.26 -0.55 24.90
CA GLN A 153 -10.34 -0.20 23.98
C GLN A 153 -10.48 -1.25 22.90
N THR A 154 -11.71 -1.49 22.47
CA THR A 154 -11.99 -2.20 21.23
C THR A 154 -12.18 -1.17 20.12
N PHE A 155 -11.22 -1.13 19.18
CA PHE A 155 -11.37 -0.44 17.91
C PHE A 155 -12.11 -1.37 16.94
N ALA A 156 -13.12 -0.87 16.24
CA ALA A 156 -13.83 -1.66 15.25
C ALA A 156 -14.28 -0.84 14.04
N SER A 157 -14.36 -1.48 12.88
CA SER A 157 -14.87 -0.93 11.63
C SER A 157 -15.47 -2.07 10.80
N GLY A 158 -16.80 -2.09 10.68
CA GLY A 158 -17.48 -3.23 10.06
C GLY A 158 -17.20 -4.53 10.84
N SER A 159 -16.65 -5.54 10.17
CA SER A 159 -16.25 -6.81 10.79
C SER A 159 -14.85 -6.78 11.40
N ASP A 160 -14.04 -5.77 11.10
CA ASP A 160 -12.66 -5.70 11.56
C ASP A 160 -12.59 -5.13 12.97
N SER A 161 -11.74 -5.69 13.82
CA SER A 161 -11.56 -5.19 15.17
C SER A 161 -10.16 -5.45 15.74
N LEU A 162 -9.74 -4.62 16.69
CA LEU A 162 -8.51 -4.77 17.44
C LEU A 162 -8.69 -4.25 18.87
N SER A 163 -8.25 -5.03 19.86
CA SER A 163 -8.12 -4.54 21.23
C SER A 163 -6.79 -3.81 21.38
N VAL A 164 -6.83 -2.55 21.80
CA VAL A 164 -5.65 -1.71 22.01
C VAL A 164 -5.71 -1.13 23.41
N ASP A 165 -4.63 -1.30 24.15
CA ASP A 165 -4.41 -0.58 25.40
C ASP A 165 -3.73 0.76 25.10
N GLN A 166 -4.37 1.87 25.46
CA GLN A 166 -3.78 3.21 25.26
C GLN A 166 -2.44 3.33 26.02
N ASP A 167 -2.33 2.66 27.17
CA ASP A 167 -1.18 2.75 28.06
C ASP A 167 -0.10 1.73 27.74
N PHE A 168 -0.20 1.01 26.61
CA PHE A 168 0.69 -0.10 26.26
C PHE A 168 2.18 0.27 26.28
N TYR A 169 2.53 1.49 25.84
CA TYR A 169 3.91 2.00 25.85
C TYR A 169 4.26 2.78 27.14
N GLY A 170 3.37 2.79 28.13
CA GLY A 170 3.53 3.50 29.40
C GLY A 170 3.03 4.96 29.36
N ASN A 171 2.85 5.53 30.55
CA ASN A 171 2.40 6.91 30.74
C ASN A 171 3.28 7.92 29.99
N LYS A 172 2.65 8.93 29.37
CA LYS A 172 3.26 10.03 28.60
C LYS A 172 3.92 9.63 27.28
N ASN A 173 3.91 8.35 26.93
CA ASN A 173 4.44 7.85 25.66
C ASN A 173 3.33 7.73 24.62
N GLY A 174 3.64 8.11 23.38
CA GLY A 174 2.65 8.11 22.32
C GLY A 174 2.35 6.72 21.78
N ILE A 175 1.10 6.53 21.35
CA ILE A 175 0.62 5.37 20.60
C ILE A 175 -0.08 5.86 19.33
N ARG A 176 0.15 5.17 18.22
CA ARG A 176 -0.55 5.37 16.95
C ARG A 176 -1.34 4.11 16.64
N VAL A 177 -2.65 4.24 16.46
CA VAL A 177 -3.51 3.15 15.97
C VAL A 177 -3.81 3.43 14.51
N ASP A 178 -3.41 2.51 13.64
CA ASP A 178 -3.63 2.59 12.19
C ASP A 178 -4.75 1.65 11.78
N TYR A 179 -5.62 2.10 10.88
CA TYR A 179 -6.56 1.26 10.15
C TYR A 179 -6.39 1.49 8.65
N THR A 180 -5.94 0.46 7.94
CA THR A 180 -5.79 0.49 6.49
C THR A 180 -6.93 -0.27 5.83
N PHE A 181 -7.64 0.34 4.89
CA PHE A 181 -8.84 -0.22 4.30
C PHE A 181 -9.04 0.22 2.86
N THR A 182 -9.84 -0.52 2.10
CA THR A 182 -10.34 -0.07 0.80
C THR A 182 -11.74 0.49 0.97
N ALA A 183 -11.94 1.76 0.63
CA ALA A 183 -13.24 2.40 0.79
C ALA A 183 -14.27 1.74 -0.13
N SER A 184 -15.44 1.41 0.42
CA SER A 184 -16.60 0.91 -0.35
C SER A 184 -17.63 2.02 -0.61
N ALA A 185 -17.58 3.09 0.19
CA ALA A 185 -18.49 4.22 0.15
C ALA A 185 -17.73 5.55 0.33
N THR A 186 -18.46 6.68 0.35
CA THR A 186 -17.89 8.01 0.58
C THR A 186 -17.54 8.30 2.03
N THR A 187 -17.91 7.40 2.94
CA THR A 187 -17.63 7.50 4.37
C THR A 187 -17.18 6.14 4.93
N GLN A 188 -16.40 6.18 6.01
CA GLN A 188 -15.99 5.00 6.78
C GLN A 188 -16.03 5.34 8.26
N ALA A 189 -16.69 4.50 9.06
CA ALA A 189 -16.80 4.67 10.50
C ALA A 189 -15.84 3.74 11.24
N ILE A 190 -15.16 4.26 12.26
CA ILE A 190 -14.41 3.53 13.27
C ILE A 190 -15.03 3.81 14.63
N THR A 191 -15.40 2.77 15.37
CA THR A 191 -15.84 2.88 16.76
C THR A 191 -14.69 2.55 17.71
N ILE A 192 -14.63 3.26 18.82
CA ILE A 192 -13.66 3.06 19.89
C ILE A 192 -14.46 2.86 21.17
N THR A 193 -14.52 1.62 21.65
CA THR A 193 -15.36 1.22 22.78
C THR A 193 -14.48 0.86 23.96
N PRO A 194 -14.62 1.53 25.11
CA PRO A 194 -13.86 1.15 26.31
C PRO A 194 -14.31 -0.24 26.80
N GLN A 195 -13.35 -1.07 27.18
CA GLN A 195 -13.65 -2.39 27.78
C GLN A 195 -13.95 -2.30 29.27
N SER A 196 -13.58 -1.18 29.91
CA SER A 196 -13.88 -0.87 31.31
C SER A 196 -14.56 0.49 31.45
N ALA A 197 -15.62 0.56 32.25
CA ALA A 197 -16.37 1.80 32.46
C ALA A 197 -15.47 2.91 33.02
N GLY A 198 -15.58 4.12 32.47
CA GLY A 198 -14.79 5.29 32.88
C GLY A 198 -13.39 5.40 32.27
N TYR A 199 -12.88 4.36 31.61
CA TYR A 199 -11.56 4.35 30.98
C TYR A 199 -11.66 4.53 29.47
N THR A 200 -12.09 5.70 29.02
CA THR A 200 -12.29 6.02 27.59
C THR A 200 -10.97 6.35 26.88
N TYR A 201 -10.87 6.07 25.59
CA TYR A 201 -9.73 6.50 24.79
C TYR A 201 -9.60 8.03 24.69
N HIS A 202 -8.36 8.52 24.71
CA HIS A 202 -8.02 9.93 24.51
C HIS A 202 -7.62 10.15 23.06
N ILE A 203 -8.37 10.97 22.32
CA ILE A 203 -8.11 11.24 20.90
C ILE A 203 -7.37 12.57 20.76
N TYR A 204 -6.08 12.51 20.46
CA TYR A 204 -5.23 13.70 20.29
C TYR A 204 -5.26 14.21 18.86
N ALA A 205 -5.17 13.30 17.89
CA ALA A 205 -5.19 13.64 16.48
C ALA A 205 -5.73 12.49 15.63
N ILE A 206 -6.27 12.86 14.46
CA ILE A 206 -6.70 11.93 13.42
C ILE A 206 -6.11 12.42 12.10
N THR A 207 -5.55 11.49 11.34
CA THR A 207 -4.97 11.78 10.03
C THR A 207 -5.45 10.77 9.00
N LEU A 208 -5.63 11.21 7.77
CA LEU A 208 -5.95 10.33 6.65
C LEU A 208 -4.92 10.49 5.55
N GLN A 209 -4.48 9.36 5.01
CA GLN A 209 -3.63 9.28 3.83
C GLN A 209 -4.19 8.24 2.87
N THR A 210 -3.77 8.33 1.60
CA THR A 210 -3.91 7.17 0.71
C THR A 210 -3.11 5.99 1.30
N ALA A 211 -3.40 4.75 0.96
CA ALA A 211 -2.61 3.57 1.32
C ALA A 211 -1.82 3.03 0.12
N LEU A 212 -0.61 2.54 0.38
CA LEU A 212 0.20 1.91 -0.66
C LEU A 212 -0.30 0.48 -0.78
N VAL A 213 -0.73 0.10 -1.98
CA VAL A 213 -1.22 -1.26 -2.23
C VAL A 213 0.00 -2.12 -2.58
N THR A 214 0.26 -3.14 -1.77
CA THR A 214 1.45 -3.99 -1.91
C THR A 214 1.06 -5.39 -2.36
N LEU A 215 1.87 -5.98 -3.23
CA LEU A 215 1.69 -7.37 -3.62
C LEU A 215 2.03 -8.27 -2.43
N ALA A 216 1.03 -8.98 -1.89
CA ALA A 216 1.18 -9.75 -0.65
C ALA A 216 1.94 -11.06 -0.87
N ALA A 217 1.87 -11.63 -2.07
CA ALA A 217 2.56 -12.84 -2.46
C ALA A 217 2.90 -12.82 -3.96
N SER A 218 3.92 -13.58 -4.36
CA SER A 218 4.24 -13.76 -5.77
C SER A 218 3.11 -14.48 -6.51
N ASP A 219 2.82 -14.04 -7.73
CA ASP A 219 1.90 -14.74 -8.62
C ASP A 219 2.47 -16.12 -8.99
N ALA A 220 1.66 -17.15 -8.76
CA ALA A 220 1.93 -18.50 -9.25
C ALA A 220 1.98 -18.53 -10.78
N SER A 221 2.60 -19.57 -11.35
CA SER A 221 2.59 -19.77 -12.80
C SER A 221 1.17 -19.84 -13.34
N GLY A 222 0.87 -19.09 -14.40
CA GLY A 222 -0.47 -18.98 -15.00
C GLY A 222 -1.45 -18.07 -14.24
N ALA A 223 -1.09 -17.57 -13.05
CA ALA A 223 -1.83 -16.52 -12.37
C ALA A 223 -1.35 -15.12 -12.80
N SER A 224 -2.18 -14.11 -12.57
CA SER A 224 -1.86 -12.73 -12.90
C SER A 224 -2.57 -11.77 -11.96
N SER A 225 -1.80 -10.95 -11.24
CA SER A 225 -2.30 -9.79 -10.47
C SER A 225 -2.23 -8.48 -11.27
N PHE A 226 -1.67 -8.49 -12.48
CA PHE A 226 -1.42 -7.26 -13.25
C PHE A 226 -2.70 -6.49 -13.62
N ALA A 227 -3.76 -7.20 -13.97
CA ALA A 227 -5.06 -6.62 -14.34
C ALA A 227 -6.24 -7.29 -13.59
N ALA A 228 -5.96 -7.90 -12.45
CA ALA A 228 -6.94 -8.59 -11.61
C ALA A 228 -6.61 -8.38 -10.13
N ALA A 229 -7.56 -8.67 -9.25
CA ALA A 229 -7.35 -8.55 -7.80
C ALA A 229 -6.15 -9.38 -7.32
N GLY A 230 -6.04 -10.62 -7.80
CA GLY A 230 -4.86 -11.47 -7.60
C GLY A 230 -4.38 -11.48 -6.15
N GLN A 231 -3.10 -11.16 -5.96
CA GLN A 231 -2.37 -11.19 -4.69
C GLN A 231 -2.19 -9.80 -4.08
N TRP A 232 -2.91 -8.77 -4.52
CA TRP A 232 -2.84 -7.45 -3.89
C TRP A 232 -3.42 -7.49 -2.49
N ASN A 233 -2.76 -6.87 -1.51
CA ASN A 233 -3.25 -6.81 -0.12
C ASN A 233 -4.61 -6.11 0.01
N ALA A 234 -4.98 -5.26 -0.96
CA ALA A 234 -6.29 -4.63 -1.04
C ALA A 234 -7.42 -5.58 -1.48
N GLY A 235 -7.10 -6.78 -2.00
CA GLY A 235 -8.08 -7.78 -2.44
C GLY A 235 -8.93 -7.34 -3.65
N SER A 236 -8.52 -6.29 -4.36
CA SER A 236 -9.25 -5.68 -5.46
C SER A 236 -8.32 -5.43 -6.66
N THR A 237 -8.92 -5.38 -7.86
CA THR A 237 -8.18 -5.10 -9.10
C THR A 237 -7.51 -3.72 -9.04
N PRO A 238 -6.32 -3.53 -9.64
CA PRO A 238 -5.66 -2.23 -9.69
C PRO A 238 -6.57 -1.08 -10.12
N SER A 239 -6.48 0.07 -9.45
CA SER A 239 -7.33 1.24 -9.69
C SER A 239 -6.53 2.56 -9.72
N SER A 240 -6.99 3.51 -10.53
CA SER A 240 -6.20 4.69 -10.92
C SER A 240 -5.95 5.73 -9.83
N GLY A 241 -6.55 5.57 -8.64
CA GLY A 241 -6.23 6.39 -7.47
C GLY A 241 -5.31 5.73 -6.46
N ASN A 242 -4.90 4.47 -6.70
CA ASN A 242 -4.00 3.72 -5.82
C ASN A 242 -2.59 3.65 -6.41
N ALA A 243 -1.59 3.85 -5.56
CA ALA A 243 -0.20 3.53 -5.87
C ALA A 243 0.07 2.07 -5.52
N TYR A 244 0.83 1.37 -6.35
CA TYR A 244 1.12 -0.06 -6.19
C TYR A 244 2.62 -0.33 -6.08
N ALA A 245 2.98 -1.35 -5.32
CA ALA A 245 4.36 -1.75 -5.09
C ALA A 245 4.48 -3.28 -5.02
N THR A 246 5.48 -3.86 -5.68
CA THR A 246 5.67 -5.32 -5.68
C THR A 246 6.25 -5.84 -4.38
N GLY A 247 6.95 -5.00 -3.60
CA GLY A 247 7.88 -5.50 -2.60
C GLY A 247 8.85 -6.50 -3.23
N ALA A 248 9.19 -7.56 -2.49
CA ALA A 248 10.05 -8.65 -3.00
C ALA A 248 9.30 -9.71 -3.84
N ASN A 249 8.04 -9.45 -4.23
CA ASN A 249 7.20 -10.43 -4.92
C ASN A 249 7.24 -10.28 -6.44
N THR A 250 6.90 -11.37 -7.14
CA THR A 250 6.77 -11.40 -8.60
C THR A 250 5.32 -11.12 -9.00
N LEU A 251 5.10 -10.00 -9.69
CA LEU A 251 3.86 -9.67 -10.40
C LEU A 251 3.89 -10.30 -11.81
N ARG A 252 2.82 -10.98 -12.22
CA ARG A 252 2.70 -11.57 -13.55
C ARG A 252 1.59 -10.91 -14.36
N THR A 253 1.85 -10.73 -15.65
CA THR A 253 0.77 -10.50 -16.64
C THR A 253 0.10 -11.83 -16.99
N THR A 254 -1.03 -11.81 -17.70
CA THR A 254 -1.57 -13.05 -18.28
C THR A 254 -0.55 -13.75 -19.20
N ASN A 255 -0.68 -15.06 -19.35
CA ASN A 255 0.08 -15.91 -20.27
C ASN A 255 -0.65 -16.19 -21.60
N VAL A 256 -1.79 -15.55 -21.82
CA VAL A 256 -2.54 -15.67 -23.07
C VAL A 256 -1.85 -14.84 -24.16
N ALA A 257 -1.43 -15.50 -25.24
CA ALA A 257 -0.76 -14.84 -26.37
C ALA A 257 -1.66 -13.75 -27.00
N GLY A 258 -1.04 -12.70 -27.52
CA GLY A 258 -1.66 -11.55 -28.18
C GLY A 258 -2.47 -10.63 -27.26
N THR A 259 -2.52 -10.91 -25.95
CA THR A 259 -3.42 -10.19 -25.04
C THR A 259 -2.77 -8.92 -24.50
N ALA A 260 -3.16 -7.77 -25.08
CA ALA A 260 -2.78 -6.48 -24.55
C ALA A 260 -3.37 -6.24 -23.16
N GLN A 261 -2.60 -5.63 -22.25
CA GLN A 261 -3.02 -5.33 -20.88
C GLN A 261 -2.54 -3.93 -20.48
N THR A 262 -3.37 -3.23 -19.71
CA THR A 262 -3.00 -1.95 -19.08
C THR A 262 -3.06 -2.12 -17.57
N PHE A 263 -2.00 -1.73 -16.87
CA PHE A 263 -2.01 -1.61 -15.42
C PHE A 263 -2.83 -0.39 -15.04
N ALA A 264 -3.97 -0.61 -14.37
CA ALA A 264 -4.91 0.46 -14.07
C ALA A 264 -4.53 1.29 -12.83
N GLY A 265 -3.46 0.93 -12.10
CA GLY A 265 -2.98 1.69 -10.96
C GLY A 265 -2.50 3.10 -11.32
N ALA A 266 -2.51 4.01 -10.34
CA ALA A 266 -1.97 5.37 -10.50
C ALA A 266 -0.46 5.34 -10.81
N SER A 267 0.24 4.41 -10.19
CA SER A 267 1.66 4.11 -10.38
C SER A 267 1.96 2.66 -9.99
N LEU A 268 3.09 2.15 -10.47
CA LEU A 268 3.63 0.84 -10.09
C LEU A 268 5.12 0.97 -9.77
N SER A 269 5.54 0.55 -8.58
CA SER A 269 6.93 0.35 -8.21
C SER A 269 7.30 -1.13 -8.29
N ILE A 270 8.38 -1.44 -9.00
CA ILE A 270 9.02 -2.77 -8.97
C ILE A 270 10.21 -2.67 -8.01
N ASP A 271 9.99 -3.15 -6.79
CA ASP A 271 10.91 -2.95 -5.68
C ASP A 271 12.03 -3.99 -5.65
N SER A 272 13.06 -3.72 -4.86
CA SER A 272 14.18 -4.62 -4.63
C SER A 272 13.74 -6.05 -4.30
N GLY A 273 14.24 -7.02 -5.07
CA GLY A 273 13.89 -8.43 -4.98
C GLY A 273 12.58 -8.82 -5.68
N GLY A 274 11.74 -7.85 -6.04
CA GLY A 274 10.51 -8.06 -6.79
C GLY A 274 10.72 -8.06 -8.30
N SER A 275 9.68 -8.49 -9.03
CA SER A 275 9.71 -8.45 -10.49
C SER A 275 8.35 -8.23 -11.15
N LEU A 276 8.37 -7.66 -12.36
CA LEU A 276 7.28 -7.76 -13.33
C LEU A 276 7.66 -8.82 -14.38
N ALA A 277 7.01 -9.98 -14.30
CA ALA A 277 7.13 -11.08 -15.25
C ALA A 277 6.09 -10.94 -16.36
N MET A 278 6.54 -10.55 -17.55
CA MET A 278 5.72 -10.41 -18.75
C MET A 278 5.58 -11.75 -19.46
N ASN A 279 4.38 -12.31 -19.40
CA ASN A 279 4.05 -13.66 -19.84
C ASN A 279 3.33 -13.73 -21.19
N THR A 280 3.11 -12.59 -21.86
CA THR A 280 2.43 -12.46 -23.15
C THR A 280 3.25 -11.60 -24.11
N ASP A 281 3.03 -11.79 -25.41
CA ASP A 281 3.50 -10.93 -26.51
C ASP A 281 2.54 -9.78 -26.83
N GLY A 282 1.37 -9.73 -26.17
CA GLY A 282 0.50 -8.57 -26.20
C GLY A 282 1.17 -7.33 -25.59
N LEU A 283 0.75 -6.15 -26.05
CA LEU A 283 1.27 -4.88 -25.56
C LEU A 283 0.90 -4.65 -24.09
N ILE A 284 1.91 -4.45 -23.25
CA ILE A 284 1.74 -4.12 -21.83
C ILE A 284 1.93 -2.62 -21.64
N THR A 285 0.95 -1.97 -21.00
CA THR A 285 1.00 -0.54 -20.68
C THR A 285 1.06 -0.34 -19.17
N VAL A 286 2.06 0.39 -18.67
CA VAL A 286 2.18 0.81 -17.27
C VAL A 286 2.55 2.29 -17.22
N ASN A 287 1.64 3.13 -16.74
CA ASN A 287 1.92 4.54 -16.51
C ASN A 287 2.57 4.75 -15.14
N ASN A 288 3.48 5.71 -15.05
CA ASN A 288 4.22 6.07 -13.85
C ASN A 288 4.93 4.85 -13.22
N LEU A 289 5.65 4.10 -14.06
CA LEU A 289 6.42 2.93 -13.65
C LEU A 289 7.74 3.34 -13.01
N THR A 290 7.98 2.90 -11.78
CA THR A 290 9.26 3.08 -11.08
C THR A 290 9.99 1.74 -10.96
N LEU A 291 11.21 1.68 -11.48
CA LEU A 291 12.17 0.63 -11.20
C LEU A 291 12.96 1.00 -9.95
N ASN A 292 12.64 0.35 -8.82
CA ASN A 292 13.17 0.65 -7.50
C ASN A 292 13.99 -0.54 -6.96
N GLY A 293 14.94 -1.02 -7.76
CA GLY A 293 15.80 -2.14 -7.40
C GLY A 293 15.31 -3.50 -7.90
N GLY A 294 14.13 -3.56 -8.52
CA GLY A 294 13.55 -4.80 -9.03
C GLY A 294 13.86 -5.07 -10.50
N THR A 295 13.21 -6.11 -11.03
CA THR A 295 13.45 -6.63 -12.39
C THR A 295 12.19 -6.60 -13.26
N ILE A 296 12.30 -6.15 -14.52
CA ILE A 296 11.30 -6.50 -15.54
C ILE A 296 11.87 -7.65 -16.35
N ALA A 297 11.10 -8.72 -16.47
CA ALA A 297 11.54 -9.91 -17.18
C ALA A 297 10.53 -10.32 -18.25
N GLN A 298 11.02 -10.62 -19.44
CA GLN A 298 10.23 -11.37 -20.40
C GLN A 298 10.18 -12.82 -19.89
N ALA A 299 9.04 -13.23 -19.34
CA ALA A 299 8.85 -14.52 -18.65
C ALA A 299 7.91 -15.48 -19.41
N GLY A 300 7.32 -15.04 -20.52
CA GLY A 300 6.50 -15.87 -21.42
C GLY A 300 7.30 -16.89 -22.21
N THR A 301 6.68 -17.53 -23.19
CA THR A 301 7.34 -18.44 -24.13
C THR A 301 7.47 -17.85 -25.53
N GLN A 302 6.92 -16.65 -25.73
CA GLN A 302 6.91 -15.95 -27.00
C GLN A 302 8.26 -15.29 -27.28
N ALA A 303 8.53 -15.05 -28.57
CA ALA A 303 9.76 -14.39 -29.00
C ALA A 303 9.85 -12.93 -28.52
N THR A 304 8.71 -12.27 -28.27
CA THR A 304 8.68 -10.86 -27.88
C THR A 304 7.81 -10.64 -26.65
N ALA A 305 8.14 -9.60 -25.88
CA ALA A 305 7.16 -8.89 -25.06
C ALA A 305 7.46 -7.40 -25.11
N THR A 306 6.40 -6.59 -25.11
CA THR A 306 6.50 -5.15 -25.32
C THR A 306 5.89 -4.39 -24.16
N LEU A 307 6.67 -3.49 -23.56
CA LEU A 307 6.25 -2.58 -22.50
C LEU A 307 6.23 -1.14 -23.01
N GLN A 308 5.15 -0.42 -22.68
CA GLN A 308 5.00 1.01 -22.91
C GLN A 308 4.34 1.69 -21.69
N GLY A 309 4.18 3.01 -21.79
CA GLY A 309 3.52 3.84 -20.78
C GLY A 309 4.23 5.17 -20.58
N THR A 310 3.57 6.06 -19.85
CA THR A 310 4.12 7.39 -19.53
C THR A 310 5.03 7.31 -18.31
N ASN A 311 6.15 8.05 -18.33
CA ASN A 311 7.03 8.27 -17.18
C ASN A 311 7.60 6.99 -16.53
N MET A 312 8.44 6.25 -17.26
CA MET A 312 9.24 5.18 -16.66
C MET A 312 10.50 5.77 -16.02
N THR A 313 10.76 5.46 -14.75
CA THR A 313 11.88 6.02 -13.98
C THR A 313 12.71 4.91 -13.33
N VAL A 314 14.04 4.99 -13.39
CA VAL A 314 14.97 4.14 -12.65
C VAL A 314 15.43 4.89 -11.39
N ALA A 315 14.83 4.53 -10.26
CA ALA A 315 15.08 5.16 -8.96
C ALA A 315 16.18 4.45 -8.15
N ALA A 316 16.36 3.15 -8.37
CA ALA A 316 17.47 2.36 -7.83
C ALA A 316 17.94 1.35 -8.88
N ASN A 317 19.16 0.83 -8.70
CA ASN A 317 19.79 -0.06 -9.69
C ASN A 317 18.91 -1.27 -9.97
N SER A 318 18.47 -1.42 -11.22
CA SER A 318 17.45 -2.39 -11.61
C SER A 318 17.87 -3.21 -12.81
N SER A 319 17.15 -4.29 -13.09
CA SER A 319 17.43 -5.19 -14.21
C SER A 319 16.31 -5.26 -15.24
N LEU A 320 16.71 -5.40 -16.50
CA LEU A 320 15.85 -5.76 -17.62
C LEU A 320 16.36 -7.10 -18.18
N ASP A 321 15.50 -8.11 -18.14
CA ASP A 321 15.88 -9.50 -18.41
C ASP A 321 15.09 -10.10 -19.57
N ALA A 322 15.76 -10.35 -20.69
CA ALA A 322 15.17 -11.08 -21.83
C ALA A 322 15.04 -12.59 -21.56
N GLN A 323 15.64 -13.07 -20.47
CA GLN A 323 15.70 -14.44 -19.95
C GLN A 323 16.34 -15.49 -20.87
N ASN A 324 15.92 -15.64 -22.12
CA ASN A 324 16.44 -16.73 -22.97
C ASN A 324 16.89 -16.26 -24.35
N SER A 325 17.64 -17.13 -25.02
CA SER A 325 18.01 -16.97 -26.42
C SER A 325 16.77 -16.85 -27.33
N GLY A 326 16.84 -16.01 -28.36
CA GLY A 326 15.76 -15.80 -29.33
C GLY A 326 14.60 -14.96 -28.81
N ARG A 327 14.76 -14.34 -27.64
CA ARG A 327 13.74 -13.51 -26.99
C ARG A 327 14.12 -12.04 -27.01
N THR A 328 13.13 -11.18 -27.20
CA THR A 328 13.28 -9.73 -27.19
C THR A 328 12.31 -9.07 -26.20
N LEU A 329 12.85 -8.38 -25.20
CA LEU A 329 12.11 -7.47 -24.35
C LEU A 329 12.18 -6.06 -24.95
N ILE A 330 11.06 -5.55 -25.45
CA ILE A 330 10.98 -4.23 -26.08
C ILE A 330 10.45 -3.23 -25.06
N ILE A 331 11.24 -2.18 -24.80
CA ILE A 331 10.85 -1.04 -23.96
C ILE A 331 10.60 0.18 -24.86
N GLN A 332 9.33 0.55 -24.98
CA GLN A 332 8.89 1.71 -25.77
C GLN A 332 8.73 2.97 -24.91
N SER A 333 8.68 2.85 -23.59
CA SER A 333 8.68 4.01 -22.70
C SER A 333 10.03 4.72 -22.72
N ALA A 334 10.02 6.05 -22.72
CA ALA A 334 11.21 6.83 -22.40
C ALA A 334 11.58 6.61 -20.93
N ILE A 335 12.82 6.20 -20.68
CA ILE A 335 13.34 5.90 -19.36
C ILE A 335 14.13 7.09 -18.82
N GLY A 336 13.68 7.66 -17.70
CA GLY A 336 14.39 8.67 -16.91
C GLY A 336 14.95 8.10 -15.60
N GLY A 337 15.54 8.97 -14.77
CA GLY A 337 16.06 8.61 -13.43
C GLY A 337 17.58 8.72 -13.30
N SER A 338 18.09 8.47 -12.10
CA SER A 338 19.52 8.64 -11.80
C SER A 338 20.26 7.33 -11.54
N ALA A 339 19.54 6.22 -11.38
CA ALA A 339 20.14 4.92 -11.08
C ALA A 339 20.43 4.10 -12.35
N GLY A 340 21.23 3.06 -12.21
CA GLY A 340 21.71 2.24 -13.33
C GLY A 340 20.74 1.14 -13.75
N LEU A 341 20.94 0.64 -14.97
CA LEU A 341 20.20 -0.50 -15.54
C LEU A 341 21.16 -1.62 -15.91
N THR A 342 20.84 -2.82 -15.47
CA THR A 342 21.49 -4.06 -15.90
C THR A 342 20.67 -4.71 -17.02
N ILE A 343 21.31 -4.97 -18.15
CA ILE A 343 20.76 -5.70 -19.28
C ILE A 343 21.28 -7.14 -19.22
N GLN A 344 20.37 -8.12 -19.25
CA GLN A 344 20.74 -9.52 -19.03
C GLN A 344 19.83 -10.51 -19.77
N SER A 345 20.29 -11.76 -19.83
CA SER A 345 19.52 -12.93 -20.30
C SER A 345 19.91 -14.13 -19.43
N THR A 346 19.18 -14.34 -18.34
CA THR A 346 19.63 -15.19 -17.23
C THR A 346 19.39 -16.70 -17.40
N GLY A 347 18.41 -17.10 -18.19
CA GLY A 347 18.09 -18.49 -18.50
C GLY A 347 18.95 -19.09 -19.61
N SER A 348 19.24 -18.33 -20.68
CA SER A 348 20.18 -18.72 -21.73
C SER A 348 20.68 -17.51 -22.54
N ALA A 349 21.94 -17.54 -22.95
CA ALA A 349 22.57 -16.45 -23.69
C ALA A 349 21.92 -16.18 -25.07
N GLY A 350 21.85 -14.91 -25.45
CA GLY A 350 21.34 -14.44 -26.75
C GLY A 350 19.98 -13.75 -26.68
N GLY A 351 19.48 -13.42 -25.49
CA GLY A 351 18.30 -12.55 -25.35
C GLY A 351 18.62 -11.07 -25.59
N VAL A 352 17.65 -10.34 -26.11
CA VAL A 352 17.78 -8.92 -26.49
C VAL A 352 16.87 -8.06 -25.62
N VAL A 353 17.39 -6.98 -25.06
CA VAL A 353 16.58 -5.86 -24.56
C VAL A 353 16.69 -4.74 -25.57
N GLN A 354 15.56 -4.22 -26.04
CA GLN A 354 15.49 -3.23 -27.09
C GLN A 354 14.86 -1.93 -26.57
N PHE A 355 15.56 -0.81 -26.74
CA PHE A 355 15.02 0.52 -26.43
C PHE A 355 14.61 1.25 -27.70
N THR A 356 13.36 1.69 -27.79
CA THR A 356 12.85 2.40 -28.99
C THR A 356 12.49 3.85 -28.73
N ALA A 357 12.69 4.36 -27.51
CA ALA A 357 12.47 5.75 -27.13
C ALA A 357 13.78 6.47 -26.79
N ALA A 358 13.69 7.80 -26.67
CA ALA A 358 14.79 8.62 -26.18
C ALA A 358 14.89 8.53 -24.66
N ASN A 359 15.93 7.87 -24.16
CA ASN A 359 16.13 7.67 -22.72
C ASN A 359 17.01 8.77 -22.14
N THR A 360 16.66 9.24 -20.94
CA THR A 360 17.31 10.36 -20.25
C THR A 360 17.93 9.97 -18.91
N TYR A 361 17.84 8.70 -18.49
CA TYR A 361 18.45 8.25 -17.25
C TYR A 361 19.98 8.44 -17.27
N THR A 362 20.56 8.80 -16.12
CA THR A 362 21.98 9.15 -16.01
C THR A 362 22.84 8.08 -15.37
N GLY A 363 22.24 7.07 -14.74
CA GLY A 363 22.99 5.93 -14.19
C GLY A 363 23.56 5.03 -15.29
N ALA A 364 24.57 4.23 -14.94
CA ALA A 364 25.26 3.36 -15.89
C ALA A 364 24.34 2.27 -16.47
N THR A 365 24.59 1.91 -17.73
CA THR A 365 24.01 0.76 -18.41
C THR A 365 25.02 -0.39 -18.41
N THR A 366 24.81 -1.38 -17.56
CA THR A 366 25.66 -2.57 -17.49
C THR A 366 25.09 -3.67 -18.37
N ILE A 367 25.90 -4.24 -19.28
CA ILE A 367 25.47 -5.36 -20.13
C ILE A 367 26.14 -6.64 -19.62
N ASN A 368 25.37 -7.47 -18.91
CA ASN A 368 25.87 -8.73 -18.38
C ASN A 368 25.98 -9.81 -19.46
N SER A 369 26.87 -10.78 -19.23
CA SER A 369 27.12 -11.88 -20.17
C SER A 369 25.84 -12.58 -20.60
N GLY A 370 25.64 -12.71 -21.91
CA GLY A 370 24.47 -13.36 -22.50
C GLY A 370 23.31 -12.42 -22.85
N GLY A 371 23.30 -11.18 -22.34
CA GLY A 371 22.37 -10.14 -22.76
C GLY A 371 22.89 -9.33 -23.95
N THR A 372 21.95 -8.81 -24.76
CA THR A 372 22.24 -7.81 -25.80
C THR A 372 21.38 -6.58 -25.55
N LEU A 373 21.96 -5.39 -25.60
CA LEU A 373 21.21 -4.14 -25.69
C LEU A 373 21.12 -3.70 -27.16
N GLN A 374 19.91 -3.52 -27.67
CA GLN A 374 19.64 -2.94 -28.97
C GLN A 374 19.02 -1.55 -28.80
N ILE A 375 19.56 -0.56 -29.51
CA ILE A 375 19.04 0.82 -29.52
C ILE A 375 18.36 1.09 -30.86
N GLY A 376 17.08 1.41 -30.83
CA GLY A 376 16.22 1.58 -31.99
C GLY A 376 15.82 0.28 -32.68
N ALA A 377 14.94 0.38 -33.68
CA ALA A 377 14.62 -0.72 -34.59
C ALA A 377 14.16 -0.18 -35.95
N GLY A 378 15.12 -0.02 -36.87
CA GLY A 378 14.88 0.39 -38.25
C GLY A 378 14.25 1.77 -38.38
N SER A 379 12.94 1.86 -38.17
CA SER A 379 12.11 3.07 -38.27
C SER A 379 11.95 3.86 -36.96
N THR A 380 12.39 3.32 -35.81
CA THR A 380 12.33 4.01 -34.51
C THR A 380 13.74 4.38 -34.02
N THR A 381 13.92 5.64 -33.61
CA THR A 381 15.17 6.12 -33.03
C THR A 381 15.14 5.92 -31.51
N GLY A 382 15.95 5.01 -30.99
CA GLY A 382 16.26 4.92 -29.57
C GLY A 382 17.50 5.75 -29.23
N SER A 383 17.65 6.17 -27.97
CA SER A 383 18.89 6.77 -27.49
C SER A 383 19.14 6.46 -26.02
N LEU A 384 20.39 6.64 -25.58
CA LEU A 384 20.76 6.76 -24.17
C LEU A 384 21.11 8.21 -23.85
N SER A 385 21.07 8.58 -22.57
CA SER A 385 21.61 9.85 -22.11
C SER A 385 23.12 9.91 -22.41
N THR A 386 23.63 11.09 -22.77
CA THR A 386 25.07 11.32 -22.93
C THR A 386 25.85 11.16 -21.62
N SER A 387 25.16 11.18 -20.48
CA SER A 387 25.73 10.97 -19.15
C SER A 387 25.69 9.50 -18.69
N SER A 388 25.00 8.62 -19.42
CA SER A 388 24.98 7.19 -19.10
C SER A 388 26.20 6.50 -19.71
N ALA A 389 27.03 5.89 -18.85
CA ALA A 389 28.13 5.04 -19.29
C ALA A 389 27.65 3.63 -19.61
N ILE A 390 28.16 3.03 -20.68
CA ILE A 390 27.97 1.59 -20.96
C ILE A 390 29.16 0.83 -20.38
N THR A 391 28.90 -0.17 -19.53
CA THR A 391 29.93 -0.94 -18.82
C THR A 391 29.80 -2.43 -19.03
#